data_AF-A0A519VKB8-F1
#
_entry.id   AF-A0A519VKB8-F1
#
_cell.length_a   1.000
_cell.length_b   1.000
_cell.length_c   1.000
_cell.angle_alpha   90.00
_cell.angle_beta   90.00
_cell.angle_gamma   90.00
#
_symmetry.space_group_name_H-M   'P 1'
#
loop_
_entity.id
_entity.type
_entity.pdbx_description
1 polymer ?
#
loop_
_entity_poly.entity_id
_entity_poly.type
_entity_poly.pdbx_seq_one_letter_code
_entity_poly.pdbx_strand_id
1 'polypeptide(L)'
;MIEKRLSFKEGGWLKTNIKYAIIGISVGLLMSAFIYIFNPTGIQTKNVLFNILFSLFITLSIANVIALVQCYFTPAKIGFWNFVWIYYICNLVGLFIGVELSYFIVSLTFDFKYSFTGHISDYKFNVLITIVIGTLILLYHFQRINAETMLKSKEMDLVKLFLLQPLVENALKHGLKDVRDHGEMKVNIIQNGNRIEIFIYDNGTPFPEELIAGYGLQSTFDKLQLLYKDDHDIQINNTPEKHIKISIPFI
;
A
#
# COMPACT_ATOMS: atom_id res chain seq x y z
N MET A 1 -16.86 -2.74 0.61
CA MET A 1 -16.11 -2.72 1.88
C MET A 1 -14.68 -3.19 1.59
N ILE A 2 -13.80 -2.29 1.13
CA ILE A 2 -12.43 -2.65 0.74
C ILE A 2 -11.48 -2.18 1.85
N GLU A 3 -11.32 -3.00 2.89
CA GLU A 3 -10.10 -2.97 3.69
C GLU A 3 -9.00 -3.70 2.91
N LYS A 4 -8.47 -3.10 1.82
CA LYS A 4 -7.11 -3.46 1.36
C LYS A 4 -6.18 -2.91 2.45
N ARG A 5 -6.01 -3.70 3.53
CA ARG A 5 -5.05 -3.45 4.60
C ARG A 5 -3.70 -3.18 3.95
N LEU A 6 -3.05 -2.08 4.33
CA LEU A 6 -1.65 -1.80 3.98
C LEU A 6 -0.83 -3.01 4.38
N SER A 7 -0.52 -3.81 3.38
CA SER A 7 -0.04 -5.15 3.65
C SER A 7 1.46 -5.08 3.74
N PHE A 8 1.97 -5.37 4.93
CA PHE A 8 3.22 -6.09 5.15
C PHE A 8 3.24 -7.48 4.43
N LYS A 9 2.43 -7.73 3.38
CA LYS A 9 2.24 -9.06 2.75
C LYS A 9 3.25 -9.42 1.67
N GLU A 10 4.20 -8.58 1.27
CA GLU A 10 5.26 -9.08 0.37
C GLU A 10 6.24 -10.06 1.06
N GLY A 11 6.04 -10.33 2.36
CA GLY A 11 6.83 -11.33 3.06
C GLY A 11 6.34 -11.84 4.42
N GLY A 12 5.33 -11.22 5.04
CA GLY A 12 4.90 -11.55 6.40
C GLY A 12 5.73 -10.85 7.47
N TRP A 13 5.24 -10.90 8.73
CA TRP A 13 5.83 -10.22 9.88
C TRP A 13 7.31 -10.60 10.11
N LEU A 14 7.61 -11.90 10.01
CA LEU A 14 8.97 -12.42 10.21
C LEU A 14 9.95 -11.90 9.15
N LYS A 15 9.63 -12.04 7.86
CA LYS A 15 10.50 -11.59 6.76
C LYS A 15 10.75 -10.08 6.82
N THR A 16 9.75 -9.32 7.26
CA THR A 16 9.90 -7.89 7.40
C THR A 16 10.82 -7.52 8.56
N ASN A 17 10.67 -8.18 9.71
CA ASN A 17 11.60 -7.99 10.83
C ASN A 17 13.03 -8.41 10.48
N ILE A 18 13.22 -9.51 9.74
CA ILE A 18 14.54 -9.91 9.25
C ILE A 18 15.14 -8.82 8.36
N LYS A 19 14.36 -8.26 7.41
CA LYS A 19 14.81 -7.17 6.54
C LYS A 19 15.26 -5.96 7.36
N TYR A 20 14.44 -5.50 8.30
CA TYR A 20 14.78 -4.33 9.12
C TYR A 20 15.91 -4.61 10.11
N ALA A 21 16.07 -5.85 10.59
CA ALA A 21 17.22 -6.24 11.39
C ALA A 21 18.54 -6.12 10.60
N ILE A 22 18.56 -6.59 9.35
CA ILE A 22 19.72 -6.46 8.47
C ILE A 22 20.04 -4.98 8.20
N ILE A 23 19.01 -4.16 7.94
CA ILE A 23 19.17 -2.71 7.77
C ILE A 23 19.76 -2.09 9.05
N GLY A 24 19.21 -2.42 10.22
CA GLY A 24 19.70 -1.94 11.51
C GLY A 24 21.17 -2.29 11.76
N ILE A 25 21.56 -3.55 11.56
CA ILE A 25 22.97 -3.97 11.70
C ILE A 25 23.87 -3.21 10.73
N SER A 26 23.45 -3.07 9.47
CA SER A 26 24.22 -2.35 8.43
C SER A 26 24.44 -0.88 8.80
N VAL A 27 23.39 -0.20 9.28
CA VAL A 27 23.47 1.20 9.73
C VAL A 27 24.37 1.32 10.96
N GLY A 28 24.30 0.39 11.91
CA GLY A 28 25.15 0.41 13.11
C GLY A 28 26.64 0.19 12.79
N LEU A 29 26.94 -0.68 11.83
CA LEU A 29 28.30 -0.87 11.30
C LEU A 29 28.81 0.38 10.58
N LEU A 30 27.97 1.00 9.75
CA LEU A 30 28.31 2.22 9.02
C LEU A 30 28.59 3.39 9.98
N MET A 31 27.75 3.56 11.00
CA MET A 31 27.96 4.56 12.05
C MET A 31 29.28 4.31 12.80
N SER A 32 29.59 3.04 13.11
CA SER A 32 30.85 2.68 13.76
C SER A 32 32.07 2.95 12.88
N ALA A 33 31.98 2.65 11.58
CA ALA A 33 33.04 2.98 10.62
C ALA A 33 33.23 4.49 10.47
N PHE A 34 32.15 5.27 10.48
CA PHE A 34 32.22 6.72 10.44
C PHE A 34 32.93 7.27 11.69
N ILE A 35 32.53 6.83 12.88
CA ILE A 35 33.20 7.24 14.13
C ILE A 35 34.69 6.88 14.10
N TYR A 36 35.06 5.75 13.49
CA TYR A 36 36.45 5.31 13.40
C TYR A 36 37.30 6.28 12.59
N ILE A 37 36.76 6.75 11.45
CA ILE A 37 37.45 7.68 10.55
C ILE A 37 37.80 8.99 11.29
N PHE A 38 36.89 9.50 12.12
CA PHE A 38 37.09 10.76 12.84
C PHE A 38 37.78 10.59 14.21
N ASN A 39 37.83 9.36 14.75
CA ASN A 39 38.51 9.07 16.02
C ASN A 39 39.14 7.66 16.03
N PRO A 40 40.28 7.47 15.34
CA PRO A 40 40.87 6.13 15.09
C PRO A 40 41.35 5.39 16.34
N THR A 41 41.71 6.12 17.39
CA THR A 41 42.19 5.58 18.67
C THR A 41 41.08 5.35 19.69
N GLY A 42 39.84 5.76 19.40
CA GLY A 42 38.73 5.83 20.36
C GLY A 42 37.74 4.67 20.30
N ILE A 43 37.83 3.76 19.34
CA ILE A 43 36.84 2.68 19.20
C ILE A 43 37.21 1.47 20.04
N GLN A 44 36.50 1.32 21.15
CA GLN A 44 36.43 0.08 21.89
C GLN A 44 35.39 -0.86 21.24
N THR A 45 35.65 -2.16 21.23
CA THR A 45 34.75 -3.20 20.70
C THR A 45 33.33 -3.09 21.27
N LYS A 46 33.21 -2.69 22.54
CA LYS A 46 31.93 -2.41 23.20
C LYS A 46 31.11 -1.31 22.51
N ASN A 47 31.75 -0.26 21.99
CA ASN A 47 31.08 0.87 21.33
C ASN A 47 30.50 0.44 19.97
N VAL A 48 31.20 -0.43 19.26
CA VAL A 48 30.69 -1.02 18.00
C VAL A 48 29.45 -1.88 18.30
N LEU A 49 29.51 -2.71 19.35
CA LEU A 49 28.38 -3.53 19.75
C LEU A 49 27.17 -2.68 20.15
N PHE A 50 27.38 -1.58 20.91
CA PHE A 50 26.34 -0.62 21.23
C PHE A 50 25.67 -0.05 19.98
N ASN A 51 26.46 0.46 19.03
CA ASN A 51 25.92 1.05 17.80
C ASN A 51 25.09 0.06 16.98
N ILE A 52 25.55 -1.20 16.88
CA ILE A 52 24.80 -2.28 16.21
C ILE A 52 23.49 -2.56 16.94
N LEU A 53 23.52 -2.76 18.27
CA LEU A 53 22.34 -3.10 19.05
C LEU A 53 21.31 -1.97 19.08
N PHE A 54 21.74 -0.72 19.28
CA PHE A 54 20.83 0.43 19.23
C PHE A 54 20.18 0.54 17.86
N SER A 55 20.97 0.49 16.79
CA SER A 55 20.46 0.59 15.43
C SER A 55 19.48 -0.55 15.11
N LEU A 56 19.80 -1.78 15.53
CA LEU A 56 18.94 -2.95 15.41
C LEU A 56 17.61 -2.77 16.14
N PHE A 57 17.63 -2.41 17.42
CA PHE A 57 16.40 -2.30 18.20
C PHE A 57 15.54 -1.11 17.80
N ILE A 58 16.15 0.02 17.43
CA ILE A 58 15.40 1.19 16.92
C ILE A 58 14.71 0.82 15.60
N THR A 59 15.41 0.20 14.66
CA THR A 59 14.80 -0.20 13.37
C THR A 59 13.72 -1.27 13.53
N LEU A 60 13.92 -2.28 14.39
CA LEU A 60 12.89 -3.28 14.71
C LEU A 60 11.70 -2.66 15.43
N SER A 61 11.93 -1.76 16.38
CA SER A 61 10.89 -1.00 17.07
C SER A 61 10.02 -0.26 16.06
N ILE A 62 10.63 0.57 15.22
CA ILE A 62 9.91 1.37 14.21
C ILE A 62 9.12 0.45 13.27
N ALA A 63 9.74 -0.63 12.77
CA ALA A 63 9.07 -1.56 11.87
C ALA A 63 7.83 -2.21 12.51
N ASN A 64 7.92 -2.64 13.77
CA ASN A 64 6.81 -3.25 14.48
C ASN A 64 5.74 -2.24 14.90
N VAL A 65 6.14 -1.00 15.24
CA VAL A 65 5.20 0.09 15.49
C VAL A 65 4.39 0.40 14.25
N ILE A 66 5.03 0.51 13.08
CA ILE A 66 4.33 0.74 11.81
C ILE A 66 3.37 -0.42 11.51
N ALA A 67 3.81 -1.67 11.69
CA ALA A 67 2.97 -2.84 11.47
C ALA A 67 1.75 -2.85 12.40
N LEU A 68 1.95 -2.57 13.69
CA LEU A 68 0.88 -2.52 14.69
C LEU A 68 -0.09 -1.38 14.35
N VAL A 69 0.44 -0.19 14.09
CA VAL A 69 -0.36 0.98 13.73
C VAL A 69 -1.20 0.70 12.49
N GLN A 70 -0.63 0.13 11.43
CA GLN A 70 -1.40 -0.21 10.22
C GLN A 70 -2.46 -1.30 10.44
N CYS A 71 -2.24 -2.24 11.37
CA CYS A 71 -3.20 -3.30 11.67
C CYS A 71 -4.41 -2.79 12.48
N TYR A 72 -4.18 -1.92 13.47
CA TYR A 72 -5.20 -1.55 14.45
C TYR A 72 -5.72 -0.12 14.28
N PHE A 73 -4.93 0.76 13.66
CA PHE A 73 -5.17 2.20 13.61
C PHE A 73 -5.06 2.72 12.18
N THR A 74 -6.19 3.08 11.58
CA THR A 74 -6.18 3.83 10.31
C THR A 74 -6.56 5.28 10.57
N PRO A 75 -6.00 6.26 9.83
CA PRO A 75 -6.43 7.64 9.92
C PRO A 75 -7.95 7.82 9.75
N ALA A 76 -8.58 6.94 8.96
CA ALA A 76 -10.03 6.91 8.77
C ALA A 76 -10.81 6.45 10.01
N LYS A 77 -10.27 5.57 10.86
CA LYS A 77 -10.97 5.02 12.04
C LYS A 77 -10.84 5.90 13.27
N ILE A 78 -9.65 6.45 13.52
CA ILE A 78 -9.36 7.17 14.78
C ILE A 78 -9.08 8.67 14.58
N GLY A 79 -9.07 9.16 13.34
CA GLY A 79 -8.68 10.52 13.00
C GLY A 79 -7.18 10.67 12.84
N PHE A 80 -6.77 11.54 11.91
CA PHE A 80 -5.37 11.74 11.53
C PHE A 80 -4.47 12.13 12.71
N TRP A 81 -4.86 13.13 13.51
CA TRP A 81 -4.03 13.61 14.61
C TRP A 81 -3.86 12.57 15.73
N ASN A 82 -4.91 11.81 16.06
CA ASN A 82 -4.82 10.74 17.04
C ASN A 82 -3.89 9.61 16.56
N PHE A 83 -3.95 9.29 15.27
CA PHE A 83 -3.02 8.35 14.64
C PHE A 83 -1.56 8.80 14.78
N VAL A 84 -1.29 10.08 14.50
CA VAL A 84 0.05 10.67 14.63
C VAL A 84 0.54 10.60 16.08
N TRP A 85 -0.31 10.93 17.05
CA TRP A 85 0.03 10.84 18.47
C TRP A 85 0.40 9.41 18.90
N ILE A 86 -0.44 8.43 18.55
CA ILE A 86 -0.19 7.01 18.87
C ILE A 86 1.12 6.55 18.23
N TYR A 87 1.37 6.91 16.98
CA TYR A 87 2.60 6.58 16.27
C TYR A 87 3.85 7.05 17.01
N TYR A 88 3.91 8.33 17.41
CA TYR A 88 5.08 8.86 18.12
C TYR A 88 5.24 8.29 19.52
N ILE A 89 4.15 8.08 20.26
CA ILE A 89 4.21 7.44 21.58
C ILE A 89 4.81 6.04 21.44
N CYS A 90 4.34 5.24 20.49
CA CYS A 90 4.86 3.90 20.25
C CYS A 90 6.35 3.92 19.86
N ASN A 91 6.79 4.87 19.03
CA ASN A 91 8.21 5.01 18.67
C ASN A 91 9.07 5.36 19.90
N LEU A 92 8.61 6.25 20.78
CA LEU A 92 9.33 6.61 22.00
C LEU A 92 9.39 5.46 23.01
N VAL A 93 8.30 4.69 23.15
CA VAL A 93 8.28 3.48 23.98
C VAL A 93 9.28 2.45 23.45
N GLY A 94 9.28 2.22 22.14
CA GLY A 94 10.20 1.25 21.55
C GLY A 94 11.65 1.72 21.55
N LEU A 95 11.90 3.04 21.47
CA LEU A 95 13.22 3.61 21.77
C LEU A 95 13.65 3.28 23.20
N PHE A 96 12.78 3.55 24.18
CA PHE A 96 13.07 3.29 25.58
C PHE A 96 13.46 1.84 25.84
N ILE A 97 12.65 0.91 25.33
CA ILE A 97 12.91 -0.54 25.42
C ILE A 97 14.22 -0.89 24.71
N GLY A 98 14.45 -0.38 23.49
CA GLY A 98 15.65 -0.67 22.73
C GLY A 98 16.93 -0.19 23.40
N VAL A 99 16.88 0.95 24.08
CA VAL A 99 18.04 1.49 24.82
C VAL A 99 18.37 0.61 26.02
N GLU A 100 17.41 0.36 26.91
CA GLU A 100 17.64 -0.49 28.10
C GLU A 100 18.08 -1.91 27.70
N LEU A 101 17.46 -2.49 26.67
CA LEU A 101 17.83 -3.83 26.19
C LEU A 101 19.25 -3.87 25.61
N SER A 102 19.69 -2.81 24.93
CA SER A 102 21.08 -2.71 24.43
C SER A 102 22.08 -2.72 25.59
N TYR A 103 21.87 -1.86 26.60
CA TYR A 103 22.76 -1.81 27.77
C TYR A 103 22.75 -3.10 28.56
N PHE A 104 21.60 -3.73 28.72
CA PHE A 104 21.49 -5.03 29.36
C PHE A 104 22.31 -6.09 28.60
N ILE A 105 22.16 -6.21 27.29
CA ILE A 105 22.91 -7.20 26.49
C ILE A 105 24.42 -6.94 26.53
N VAL A 106 24.85 -5.68 26.42
CA VAL A 106 26.28 -5.35 26.51
C VAL A 106 26.83 -5.68 27.89
N SER A 107 26.06 -5.46 28.97
CA SER A 107 26.48 -5.81 30.34
C SER A 107 26.65 -7.31 30.58
N LEU A 108 26.01 -8.16 29.78
CA LEU A 108 26.22 -9.62 29.83
C LEU A 108 27.51 -10.04 29.13
N THR A 109 27.97 -9.24 28.17
CA THR A 109 29.10 -9.58 27.27
C THR A 109 30.41 -8.95 27.74
N PHE A 110 30.34 -7.84 28.46
CA PHE A 110 31.50 -7.07 28.94
C PHE A 110 31.35 -6.79 30.44
N ASP A 111 32.47 -6.54 31.13
CA ASP A 111 32.50 -6.17 32.56
C ASP A 111 31.99 -4.74 32.80
N PHE A 112 30.72 -4.52 32.43
CA PHE A 112 30.02 -3.24 32.50
C PHE A 112 28.83 -3.36 33.45
N LYS A 113 28.77 -2.49 34.45
CA LYS A 113 27.67 -2.50 35.42
C LYS A 113 26.45 -1.80 34.84
N TYR A 114 25.42 -2.57 34.50
CA TYR A 114 24.12 -2.05 34.08
C TYR A 114 23.42 -1.30 35.21
N SER A 115 22.91 -0.10 34.91
CA SER A 115 22.03 0.66 35.77
C SER A 115 20.79 1.08 34.98
N PHE A 116 19.62 0.65 35.43
CA PHE A 116 18.36 0.99 34.78
C PHE A 116 18.20 2.51 34.73
N THR A 117 17.93 3.06 33.54
CA THR A 117 17.84 4.51 33.28
C THR A 117 19.10 5.34 33.56
N GLY A 118 20.27 4.70 33.72
CA GLY A 118 21.54 5.38 33.99
C GLY A 118 22.14 6.15 32.80
N HIS A 119 21.54 6.05 31.61
CA HIS A 119 22.12 6.46 30.33
C HIS A 119 21.39 7.65 29.68
N ILE A 120 21.17 8.71 30.46
CA ILE A 120 20.36 9.89 30.08
C ILE A 120 20.89 10.61 28.82
N SER A 121 22.21 10.63 28.61
CA SER A 121 22.83 11.22 27.41
C SER A 121 22.34 10.54 26.13
N ASP A 122 22.28 9.21 26.15
CA ASP A 122 21.94 8.39 25.00
C ASP A 122 20.44 8.48 24.71
N TYR A 123 19.62 8.59 25.75
CA TYR A 123 18.20 8.94 25.58
C TYR A 123 18.01 10.25 24.82
N LYS A 124 18.67 11.32 25.25
CA LYS A 124 18.52 12.65 24.62
C LYS A 124 18.89 12.62 23.14
N PHE A 125 20.02 11.99 22.80
CA PHE A 125 20.48 11.89 21.43
C PHE A 125 19.54 11.03 20.56
N ASN A 126 19.13 9.87 21.07
CA ASN A 126 18.32 8.93 20.30
C ASN A 126 16.85 9.38 20.17
N VAL A 127 16.31 10.18 21.10
CA VAL A 127 14.95 10.77 20.96
C VAL A 127 14.88 11.67 19.73
N LEU A 128 15.86 12.55 19.53
CA LEU A 128 15.90 13.45 18.37
C LEU A 128 15.92 12.65 17.06
N ILE A 129 16.81 11.67 16.98
CA ILE A 129 16.94 10.80 15.80
C ILE A 129 15.63 10.03 15.55
N THR A 130 15.02 9.48 16.60
CA THR A 130 13.77 8.72 16.49
C THR A 130 12.63 9.58 15.97
N ILE A 131 12.53 10.84 16.42
CA ILE A 131 11.52 11.77 15.91
C ILE A 131 11.77 12.10 14.44
N VAL A 132 13.01 12.43 14.05
CA VAL A 132 13.35 12.78 12.65
C VAL A 132 13.09 11.60 11.71
N ILE A 133 13.65 10.42 12.02
CA ILE A 133 13.48 9.21 11.22
C ILE A 133 12.01 8.78 11.19
N GLY A 134 11.34 8.81 12.33
CA GLY A 134 9.91 8.51 12.43
C GLY A 134 9.07 9.44 11.54
N THR A 135 9.38 10.74 11.53
CA THR A 135 8.70 11.72 10.66
C THR A 135 8.92 11.40 9.17
N LEU A 136 10.17 11.13 8.77
CA LEU A 136 10.50 10.81 7.38
C LEU A 136 9.79 9.55 6.89
N ILE A 137 9.76 8.51 7.72
CA ILE A 137 9.09 7.25 7.40
C ILE A 137 7.57 7.45 7.33
N LEU A 138 7.00 8.19 8.28
CA LEU A 138 5.58 8.54 8.28
C LEU A 138 5.19 9.29 7.00
N LEU A 139 5.99 10.29 6.60
CA LEU A 139 5.78 11.06 5.37
C LEU A 139 5.87 10.17 4.13
N TYR A 140 6.91 9.34 4.03
CA TYR A 140 7.08 8.39 2.91
C TYR A 140 5.87 7.47 2.76
N HIS A 141 5.37 6.94 3.87
CA HIS A 141 4.18 6.08 3.85
C HIS A 141 2.93 6.83 3.39
N PHE A 142 2.70 8.05 3.88
CA PHE A 142 1.56 8.86 3.43
C PHE A 142 1.65 9.21 1.95
N GLN A 143 2.84 9.57 1.46
CA GLN A 143 3.07 9.82 0.03
C GLN A 143 2.77 8.60 -0.82
N ARG A 144 3.24 7.41 -0.39
CA ARG A 144 2.98 6.16 -1.09
C ARG A 144 1.48 5.84 -1.15
N ILE A 145 0.76 5.97 -0.05
CA ILE A 145 -0.70 5.73 0.00
C ILE A 145 -1.44 6.70 -0.94
N ASN A 146 -1.06 7.98 -0.92
CA ASN A 146 -1.65 8.98 -1.80
C ASN A 146 -1.39 8.65 -3.28
N ALA A 147 -0.16 8.26 -3.63
CA ALA A 147 0.19 7.85 -4.99
C ALA A 147 -0.61 6.62 -5.46
N GLU A 148 -0.70 5.57 -4.64
CA GLU A 148 -1.50 4.38 -4.94
C GLU A 148 -2.99 4.71 -5.13
N THR A 149 -3.51 5.65 -4.33
CA THR A 149 -4.91 6.09 -4.44
C THR A 149 -5.16 6.90 -5.72
N MET A 150 -4.23 7.78 -6.08
CA MET A 150 -4.30 8.55 -7.33
C MET A 150 -4.18 7.67 -8.58
N LEU A 151 -3.39 6.60 -8.53
CA LEU A 151 -3.30 5.63 -9.63
C LEU A 151 -4.64 4.90 -9.81
N LYS A 152 -5.22 4.37 -8.73
CA LYS A 152 -6.54 3.70 -8.79
C LYS A 152 -7.65 4.61 -9.26
N SER A 153 -7.65 5.88 -8.86
CA SER A 153 -8.66 6.83 -9.34
C SER A 153 -8.51 7.06 -10.85
N LYS A 154 -7.27 7.22 -11.34
CA LYS A 154 -7.01 7.34 -12.77
C LYS A 154 -7.44 6.10 -13.54
N GLU A 155 -7.12 4.90 -13.07
CA GLU A 155 -7.58 3.64 -13.69
C GLU A 155 -9.11 3.57 -13.77
N MET A 156 -9.81 3.96 -12.69
CA MET A 156 -11.27 4.01 -12.68
C MET A 156 -11.82 5.04 -13.69
N ASP A 157 -11.17 6.20 -13.81
CA ASP A 157 -11.56 7.21 -14.80
C ASP A 157 -11.31 6.73 -16.24
N LEU A 158 -10.22 5.98 -16.48
CA LEU A 158 -9.98 5.32 -17.76
C LEU A 158 -11.09 4.32 -18.10
N VAL A 159 -11.51 3.48 -17.14
CA VAL A 159 -12.61 2.52 -17.33
C VAL A 159 -13.93 3.25 -17.68
N LYS A 160 -14.25 4.34 -16.97
CA LYS A 160 -15.45 5.15 -17.24
C LYS A 160 -15.42 5.78 -18.64
N LEU A 161 -14.33 6.45 -18.99
CA LEU A 161 -14.20 7.22 -20.23
C LEU A 161 -14.06 6.33 -21.47
N PHE A 162 -13.32 5.22 -21.36
CA PHE A 162 -12.95 4.42 -22.53
C PHE A 162 -13.81 3.20 -22.77
N LEU A 163 -14.48 2.66 -21.74
CA LEU A 163 -15.32 1.47 -21.86
C LEU A 163 -16.79 1.79 -21.65
N LEU A 164 -17.14 2.39 -20.51
CA LEU A 164 -18.54 2.55 -20.15
C LEU A 164 -19.25 3.59 -21.04
N GLN A 165 -18.65 4.76 -21.22
CA GLN A 165 -19.23 5.83 -22.02
C GLN A 165 -19.60 5.41 -23.46
N PRO A 166 -18.70 4.83 -24.29
CA PRO A 166 -19.06 4.46 -25.66
C PRO A 166 -20.14 3.38 -25.72
N LEU A 167 -20.17 2.44 -24.77
CA LEU A 167 -21.18 1.38 -24.73
C LEU A 167 -22.56 1.92 -24.32
N VAL A 168 -22.60 2.82 -23.34
CA VAL A 168 -23.82 3.53 -22.94
C VAL A 168 -24.33 4.40 -24.09
N GLU A 169 -23.45 5.14 -24.76
CA GLU A 169 -23.81 5.93 -25.93
C GLU A 169 -24.33 5.06 -27.08
N ASN A 170 -23.72 3.90 -27.34
CA ASN A 170 -24.18 2.97 -28.38
C ASN A 170 -25.55 2.39 -28.04
N ALA A 171 -25.77 1.99 -26.78
CA ALA A 171 -27.05 1.47 -26.34
C ALA A 171 -28.16 2.55 -26.41
N LEU A 172 -27.86 3.82 -26.11
CA LEU A 172 -28.81 4.93 -26.29
C LEU A 172 -29.10 5.24 -27.77
N LYS A 173 -28.06 5.36 -28.61
CA LYS A 173 -28.18 5.79 -30.01
C LYS A 173 -28.74 4.70 -30.93
N HIS A 174 -28.43 3.44 -30.64
CA HIS A 174 -28.75 2.31 -31.53
C HIS A 174 -29.68 1.29 -30.87
N GLY A 175 -29.46 0.94 -29.61
CA GLY A 175 -30.31 -0.01 -28.89
C GLY A 175 -31.72 0.56 -28.68
N LEU A 176 -31.81 1.71 -28.03
CA LEU A 176 -33.09 2.31 -27.62
C LEU A 176 -33.70 3.26 -28.67
N LYS A 177 -33.13 3.33 -29.88
CA LYS A 177 -33.55 4.27 -30.93
C LYS A 177 -35.04 4.19 -31.27
N ASP A 178 -35.58 2.97 -31.33
CA ASP A 178 -36.95 2.70 -31.76
C ASP A 178 -37.91 2.46 -30.56
N VAL A 179 -37.41 2.60 -29.32
CA VAL A 179 -38.21 2.46 -28.10
C VAL A 179 -38.84 3.82 -27.76
N ARG A 180 -40.16 3.94 -27.95
CA ARG A 180 -40.89 5.20 -27.76
C ARG A 180 -41.27 5.48 -26.30
N ASP A 181 -41.63 4.45 -25.56
CA ASP A 181 -42.03 4.51 -24.15
C ASP A 181 -41.36 3.36 -23.38
N HIS A 182 -41.01 3.58 -22.11
CA HIS A 182 -40.39 2.58 -21.22
C HIS A 182 -39.00 2.06 -21.65
N GLY A 183 -38.19 2.88 -22.32
CA GLY A 183 -36.78 2.56 -22.55
C GLY A 183 -36.03 2.45 -21.22
N GLU A 184 -35.40 1.31 -20.97
CA GLU A 184 -34.63 1.04 -19.76
C GLU A 184 -33.19 0.71 -20.13
N MET A 185 -32.27 1.34 -19.40
CA MET A 185 -30.85 1.02 -19.44
C MET A 185 -30.35 0.85 -18.02
N LYS A 186 -29.56 -0.20 -17.80
CA LYS A 186 -28.99 -0.51 -16.49
C LYS A 186 -27.53 -0.85 -16.64
N VAL A 187 -26.70 -0.21 -15.83
CA VAL A 187 -25.28 -0.54 -15.71
C VAL A 187 -25.06 -1.21 -14.36
N ASN A 188 -24.45 -2.39 -14.37
CA ASN A 188 -24.07 -3.10 -13.15
C ASN A 188 -22.57 -3.39 -13.17
N ILE A 189 -21.88 -3.10 -12.08
CA ILE A 189 -20.44 -3.35 -11.94
C ILE A 189 -20.24 -4.21 -10.71
N ILE A 190 -19.71 -5.41 -10.91
CA ILE A 190 -19.50 -6.40 -9.86
C ILE A 190 -18.01 -6.73 -9.82
N GLN A 191 -17.43 -6.69 -8.62
CA GLN A 191 -16.11 -7.26 -8.40
C GLN A 191 -16.25 -8.75 -8.05
N ASN A 192 -15.70 -9.63 -8.89
CA ASN A 192 -15.68 -11.07 -8.67
C ASN A 192 -14.22 -11.54 -8.55
N GLY A 193 -13.73 -11.67 -7.31
CA GLY A 193 -12.33 -12.00 -7.03
C GLY A 193 -11.37 -10.94 -7.57
N ASN A 194 -10.48 -11.37 -8.47
CA ASN A 194 -9.51 -10.52 -9.16
C ASN A 194 -10.02 -10.01 -10.52
N ARG A 195 -11.33 -10.03 -10.79
CA ARG A 195 -11.91 -9.45 -12.01
C ARG A 195 -13.02 -8.47 -11.68
N ILE A 196 -13.15 -7.44 -12.51
CA ILE A 196 -14.31 -6.56 -12.58
C ILE A 196 -15.16 -7.05 -13.74
N GLU A 197 -16.42 -7.34 -13.45
CA GLU A 197 -17.44 -7.63 -14.44
C GLU A 197 -18.36 -6.42 -14.58
N ILE A 198 -18.40 -5.85 -15.78
CA ILE A 198 -19.24 -4.72 -16.14
C ILE A 198 -20.36 -5.26 -17.03
N PHE A 199 -21.60 -5.02 -16.65
CA PHE A 199 -22.77 -5.37 -17.41
C PHE A 199 -23.50 -4.11 -17.84
N ILE A 200 -23.80 -3.99 -19.13
CA ILE A 200 -24.62 -2.92 -19.69
C ILE A 200 -25.84 -3.59 -20.29
N TYR A 201 -26.99 -3.38 -19.67
CA TYR A 201 -28.30 -3.87 -20.10
C TYR A 201 -29.08 -2.76 -20.78
N ASP A 202 -29.82 -3.11 -21.82
CA ASP A 202 -30.85 -2.27 -22.40
C ASP A 202 -32.00 -3.13 -22.93
N ASN A 203 -33.23 -2.60 -22.93
CA ASN A 203 -34.42 -3.31 -23.44
C ASN A 203 -34.76 -2.96 -24.90
N GLY A 204 -33.77 -2.46 -25.65
CA GLY A 204 -33.93 -2.02 -27.02
C GLY A 204 -33.76 -3.14 -28.06
N THR A 205 -33.50 -2.73 -29.30
CA THR A 205 -33.35 -3.63 -30.44
C THR A 205 -32.26 -4.68 -30.19
N PRO A 206 -32.52 -5.99 -30.36
CA PRO A 206 -31.53 -7.05 -30.16
C PRO A 206 -30.26 -6.84 -30.99
N PHE A 207 -29.14 -7.36 -30.49
CA PHE A 207 -27.91 -7.43 -31.27
C PHE A 207 -28.13 -8.37 -32.48
N PRO A 208 -27.59 -8.04 -33.67
CA PRO A 208 -27.67 -8.91 -34.84
C PRO A 208 -26.93 -10.24 -34.60
N GLU A 209 -27.37 -11.31 -35.27
CA GLU A 209 -26.73 -12.65 -35.17
C GLU A 209 -25.26 -12.61 -35.61
N GLU A 210 -24.94 -11.80 -36.62
CA GLU A 210 -23.58 -11.50 -37.03
C GLU A 210 -23.22 -10.05 -36.68
N LEU A 211 -22.35 -9.89 -35.69
CA LEU A 211 -21.75 -8.61 -35.36
C LEU A 211 -20.65 -8.28 -36.37
N ILE A 212 -21.02 -7.54 -37.42
CA ILE A 212 -20.04 -7.00 -38.37
C ILE A 212 -19.21 -5.91 -37.66
N ALA A 213 -17.88 -6.00 -37.74
CA ALA A 213 -16.94 -5.00 -37.23
C ALA A 213 -17.19 -3.64 -37.89
N GLY A 214 -18.03 -2.81 -37.27
CA GLY A 214 -18.47 -1.51 -37.81
C GLY A 214 -19.48 -0.77 -36.94
N TYR A 215 -20.19 -1.46 -36.03
CA TYR A 215 -21.22 -0.90 -35.14
C TYR A 215 -20.68 -0.11 -33.92
N GLY A 216 -19.53 0.55 -34.03
CA GLY A 216 -18.90 1.30 -32.92
C GLY A 216 -18.26 0.44 -31.83
N LEU A 217 -18.60 -0.86 -31.76
CA LEU A 217 -18.02 -1.85 -30.84
C LEU A 217 -16.56 -2.19 -31.17
N GLN A 218 -16.14 -2.13 -32.44
CA GLN A 218 -14.74 -2.36 -32.83
C GLN A 218 -13.77 -1.46 -32.07
N SER A 219 -14.12 -0.17 -31.93
CA SER A 219 -13.28 0.78 -31.18
C SER A 219 -13.16 0.42 -29.71
N THR A 220 -14.18 -0.21 -29.11
CA THR A 220 -14.15 -0.71 -27.74
C THR A 220 -13.28 -1.96 -27.64
N PHE A 221 -13.39 -2.90 -28.59
CA PHE A 221 -12.52 -4.08 -28.66
C PHE A 221 -11.04 -3.69 -28.83
N ASP A 222 -10.73 -2.80 -29.77
CA ASP A 222 -9.36 -2.34 -30.02
C ASP A 222 -8.74 -1.68 -28.76
N LYS A 223 -9.54 -0.90 -28.02
CA LYS A 223 -9.13 -0.29 -26.76
C LYS A 223 -8.92 -1.31 -25.64
N LEU A 224 -9.80 -2.31 -25.53
CA LEU A 224 -9.64 -3.40 -24.57
C LEU A 224 -8.36 -4.18 -24.84
N GLN A 225 -8.08 -4.52 -26.11
CA GLN A 225 -6.84 -5.16 -26.52
C GLN A 225 -5.61 -4.30 -26.20
N LEU A 226 -5.67 -2.97 -26.39
CA LEU A 226 -4.56 -2.08 -26.08
C LEU A 226 -4.27 -2.01 -24.57
N LEU A 227 -5.31 -1.92 -23.74
CA LEU A 227 -5.19 -1.70 -22.30
C LEU A 227 -4.93 -3.00 -21.52
N TYR A 228 -5.58 -4.10 -21.91
CA TYR A 228 -5.59 -5.35 -21.16
C TYR A 228 -4.94 -6.51 -21.93
N LYS A 229 -4.48 -6.29 -23.17
CA LYS A 229 -3.93 -7.34 -24.05
C LYS A 229 -4.91 -8.50 -24.12
N ASP A 230 -4.47 -9.73 -23.85
CA ASP A 230 -5.31 -10.92 -23.90
C ASP A 230 -6.00 -11.23 -22.56
N ASP A 231 -5.86 -10.37 -21.54
CA ASP A 231 -6.51 -10.52 -20.23
C ASP A 231 -7.84 -9.76 -20.17
N HIS A 232 -8.68 -9.91 -21.18
CA HIS A 232 -10.05 -9.41 -21.16
C HIS A 232 -11.00 -10.40 -21.82
N ASP A 233 -12.26 -10.35 -21.41
CA ASP A 233 -13.34 -11.11 -22.04
C ASP A 233 -14.54 -10.20 -22.26
N ILE A 234 -15.28 -10.48 -23.32
CA ILE A 234 -16.41 -9.68 -23.77
C ILE A 234 -17.45 -10.59 -24.38
N GLN A 235 -18.66 -10.51 -23.83
CA GLN A 235 -19.78 -11.35 -24.21
C GLN A 235 -20.97 -10.45 -24.55
N ILE A 236 -21.64 -10.76 -25.64
CA ILE A 236 -22.81 -10.03 -26.10
C ILE A 236 -23.96 -11.03 -26.12
N ASN A 237 -24.98 -10.78 -25.31
CA ASN A 237 -26.07 -11.72 -25.09
C ASN A 237 -27.41 -11.01 -25.33
N ASN A 238 -28.33 -11.67 -26.04
CA ASN A 238 -29.71 -11.18 -26.21
C ASN A 238 -30.69 -11.80 -25.20
N THR A 239 -30.36 -12.95 -24.61
CA THR A 239 -31.26 -13.74 -23.72
C THR A 239 -30.52 -14.17 -22.44
N PRO A 240 -31.18 -14.25 -21.26
CA PRO A 240 -32.59 -13.92 -20.99
C PRO A 240 -32.90 -12.42 -20.97
N GLU A 241 -31.88 -11.59 -20.75
CA GLU A 241 -31.94 -10.13 -20.87
C GLU A 241 -30.81 -9.68 -21.80
N LYS A 242 -31.09 -8.70 -22.66
CA LYS A 242 -30.11 -8.14 -23.57
C LYS A 242 -29.03 -7.39 -22.78
N HIS A 243 -27.77 -7.79 -22.94
CA HIS A 243 -26.64 -7.13 -22.29
C HIS A 243 -25.30 -7.35 -23.00
N ILE A 244 -24.37 -6.44 -22.70
CA ILE A 244 -22.95 -6.62 -22.95
C ILE A 244 -22.28 -6.86 -21.60
N LYS A 245 -21.54 -7.96 -21.48
CA LYS A 245 -20.68 -8.26 -20.34
C LYS A 245 -19.22 -8.04 -20.73
N ILE A 246 -18.50 -7.25 -19.95
CA ILE A 246 -17.05 -7.07 -20.07
C ILE A 246 -16.41 -7.56 -18.78
N SER A 247 -15.38 -8.40 -18.90
CA SER A 247 -14.60 -8.92 -17.78
C SER A 247 -13.14 -8.51 -17.92
N ILE A 248 -12.65 -7.68 -17.01
CA ILE A 248 -11.27 -7.18 -16.97
C ILE A 248 -10.63 -7.48 -15.60
N PRO A 249 -9.29 -7.58 -15.50
CA PRO A 249 -8.61 -7.75 -14.23
C PRO A 249 -8.86 -6.58 -13.27
N PHE A 250 -9.05 -6.91 -11.99
CA PHE A 250 -9.07 -5.96 -10.88
C PHE A 250 -7.63 -5.72 -10.42
N ILE A 251 -7.08 -4.54 -10.72
CA ILE A 251 -5.72 -4.13 -10.35
C ILE A 251 -5.69 -3.58 -8.90
#